data_AF-A0A1K1R8K7-F1
#
_entry.id   AF-A0A1K1R8K7-F1
#
_cell.length_a   1.000
_cell.length_b   1.000
_cell.length_c   1.000
_cell.angle_alpha   90.00
_cell.angle_beta   90.00
_cell.angle_gamma   90.00
#
_symmetry.space_group_name_H-M   'P 1'
#
loop_
_entity.id
_entity.type
_entity.pdbx_description
1 polymer ?
#
loop_
_entity_poly.entity_id
_entity_poly.type
_entity_poly.pdbx_seq_one_letter_code
_entity_poly.pdbx_strand_id
1 'polypeptide(L)'
;MDSTTQPGDADLRDEYAALRERAILLEEQAPPLLQRISDVLPRISGESELADEHRERLIGARNAALVSIENYQQAIPFLQTADSIIEQMDKTPERDEDIEWRESLLQRLDELIDVAVVMIDDAEGYFEQAQACDLSSVPKSILED
;
A
#
# COMPACT_ATOMS: atom_id res chain seq x y z
N MET A 1 25.49 11.23 20.75
CA MET A 1 25.66 10.81 19.36
C MET A 1 24.91 9.49 19.27
N ASP A 2 23.66 9.54 18.83
CA ASP A 2 22.89 8.33 18.58
C ASP A 2 23.46 7.73 17.31
N SER A 3 24.24 6.67 17.47
CA SER A 3 24.68 5.83 16.35
C SER A 3 23.49 5.00 15.91
N THR A 4 22.62 5.55 15.07
CA THR A 4 21.80 4.72 14.19
C THR A 4 22.78 3.98 13.30
N THR A 5 23.08 2.73 13.66
CA THR A 5 23.81 1.82 12.80
C THR A 5 23.03 1.75 11.50
N GLN A 6 23.65 2.19 10.41
CA GLN A 6 23.06 2.09 9.07
C GLN A 6 22.67 0.62 8.83
N PRO A 7 21.47 0.34 8.32
CA PRO A 7 21.02 -1.03 8.11
C PRO A 7 22.01 -1.79 7.22
N GLY A 8 22.27 -3.05 7.56
CA GLY A 8 23.10 -3.90 6.71
C GLY A 8 22.37 -4.31 5.43
N ASP A 9 23.10 -4.81 4.43
CA ASP A 9 22.54 -5.34 3.18
C ASP A 9 21.44 -6.40 3.42
N ALA A 10 21.65 -7.31 4.37
CA ALA A 10 20.65 -8.30 4.74
C ALA A 10 19.37 -7.66 5.31
N ASP A 11 19.51 -6.65 6.17
CA ASP A 11 18.37 -5.94 6.77
C ASP A 11 17.55 -5.22 5.68
N LEU A 12 18.23 -4.51 4.77
CA LEU A 12 17.57 -3.81 3.65
C LEU A 12 16.86 -4.77 2.70
N ARG A 13 17.39 -5.97 2.47
CA ARG A 13 16.73 -7.00 1.66
C ARG A 13 15.49 -7.56 2.33
N ASP A 14 15.56 -7.80 3.63
CA ASP A 14 14.42 -8.29 4.41
C ASP A 14 13.31 -7.24 4.46
N GLU A 15 13.67 -5.96 4.68
CA GLU A 15 12.73 -4.83 4.63
C GLU A 15 12.09 -4.67 3.26
N TYR A 16 12.90 -4.70 2.19
CA TYR A 16 12.39 -4.67 0.82
C TYR A 16 11.42 -5.82 0.53
N ALA A 17 11.76 -7.04 0.93
CA ALA A 17 10.93 -8.22 0.69
C ALA A 17 9.58 -8.11 1.42
N ALA A 18 9.60 -7.70 2.69
CA ALA A 18 8.39 -7.46 3.47
C ALA A 18 7.52 -6.36 2.85
N LEU A 19 8.13 -5.26 2.41
CA LEU A 19 7.42 -4.15 1.78
C LEU A 19 6.79 -4.54 0.44
N ARG A 20 7.49 -5.35 -0.35
CA ARG A 20 6.97 -5.90 -1.61
C ARG A 20 5.78 -6.84 -1.38
N GLU A 21 5.84 -7.69 -0.36
CA GLU A 21 4.71 -8.55 0.02
C GLU A 21 3.47 -7.74 0.40
N ARG A 22 3.64 -6.71 1.23
CA ARG A 22 2.56 -5.78 1.61
C ARG A 22 1.94 -5.09 0.40
N ALA A 23 2.75 -4.60 -0.54
CA ALA A 23 2.27 -3.99 -1.78
C ALA A 23 1.45 -4.97 -2.65
N ILE A 24 1.89 -6.24 -2.75
CA ILE A 24 1.14 -7.29 -3.47
C ILE A 24 -0.21 -7.55 -2.80
N LEU A 25 -0.24 -7.64 -1.47
CA LEU A 25 -1.49 -7.85 -0.73
C LEU A 25 -2.50 -6.73 -0.98
N LEU A 26 -2.04 -5.47 -1.05
CA LEU A 26 -2.89 -4.33 -1.39
C LEU A 26 -3.38 -4.38 -2.83
N GLU A 27 -2.52 -4.73 -3.78
CA GLU A 27 -2.88 -4.91 -5.19
C GLU A 27 -3.96 -5.98 -5.38
N GLU A 28 -3.87 -7.08 -4.63
CA GLU A 28 -4.84 -8.18 -4.69
C GLU A 28 -6.18 -7.83 -4.02
N GLN A 29 -6.18 -7.01 -2.96
CA GLN A 29 -7.34 -6.83 -2.09
C GLN A 29 -8.09 -5.50 -2.28
N ALA A 30 -7.38 -4.40 -2.54
CA ALA A 30 -8.00 -3.08 -2.60
C ALA A 30 -8.93 -2.91 -3.82
N PRO A 31 -8.57 -3.35 -5.05
CA PRO A 31 -9.49 -3.24 -6.19
C PRO A 31 -10.78 -4.06 -6.02
N PRO A 32 -10.76 -5.33 -5.56
CA PRO A 32 -11.99 -6.06 -5.26
C PRO A 32 -12.83 -5.44 -4.14
N LEU A 33 -12.21 -4.82 -3.13
CA LEU A 33 -12.94 -4.07 -2.10
C LEU A 33 -13.65 -2.85 -2.70
N LEU A 34 -12.94 -2.05 -3.50
CA LEU A 34 -13.51 -0.90 -4.21
C LEU A 34 -14.70 -1.31 -5.08
N GLN A 35 -14.57 -2.41 -5.83
CA GLN A 35 -15.64 -2.92 -6.68
C GLN A 35 -16.88 -3.28 -5.85
N ARG A 36 -16.72 -4.05 -4.78
CA ARG A 36 -17.84 -4.44 -3.89
C ARG A 36 -18.55 -3.22 -3.30
N ILE A 37 -17.81 -2.20 -2.84
CA ILE A 37 -18.40 -0.95 -2.34
C ILE A 37 -19.18 -0.25 -3.45
N SER A 38 -18.59 -0.17 -4.66
CA SER A 38 -19.20 0.48 -5.83
C SER A 38 -20.44 -0.26 -6.36
N ASP A 39 -20.54 -1.57 -6.14
CA ASP A 39 -21.71 -2.37 -6.50
C ASP A 39 -22.88 -2.18 -5.52
N VAL A 40 -22.58 -1.95 -4.23
CA VAL A 40 -23.61 -1.76 -3.19
C VAL A 40 -24.13 -0.33 -3.16
N LEU A 41 -23.25 0.65 -3.30
CA LEU A 41 -23.60 2.07 -3.21
C LEU A 41 -24.83 2.49 -4.07
N PRO A 42 -24.92 2.16 -5.37
CA PRO A 42 -26.05 2.55 -6.20
C PRO A 42 -27.35 1.84 -5.84
N ARG A 43 -27.28 0.71 -5.10
CA ARG A 43 -28.46 -0.04 -4.66
C ARG A 43 -29.14 0.58 -3.45
N ILE A 44 -28.50 1.53 -2.76
CA ILE A 44 -29.13 2.24 -1.63
C ILE A 44 -30.15 3.24 -2.15
N SER A 45 -31.43 2.89 -2.04
CA SER A 45 -32.56 3.70 -2.47
C SER A 45 -33.33 4.33 -1.31
N GLY A 46 -34.16 5.31 -1.66
CA GLY A 46 -34.99 6.04 -0.72
C GLY A 46 -34.33 7.28 -0.12
N GLU A 47 -35.18 8.14 0.44
CA GLU A 47 -34.85 9.44 1.02
C GLU A 47 -34.89 9.40 2.57
N SER A 48 -34.64 8.22 3.15
CA SER A 48 -34.61 8.06 4.61
C SER A 48 -33.26 8.48 5.18
N GLU A 49 -33.26 9.05 6.39
CA GLU A 49 -32.03 9.39 7.14
C GLU A 49 -31.07 8.19 7.24
N LEU A 50 -31.61 6.98 7.46
CA LEU A 50 -30.83 5.74 7.46
C LEU A 50 -30.15 5.46 6.11
N ALA A 51 -30.85 5.67 5.00
CA ALA A 51 -30.29 5.50 3.66
C ALA A 51 -29.18 6.52 3.39
N ASP A 52 -29.36 7.76 3.85
CA ASP A 52 -28.36 8.82 3.73
C ASP A 52 -27.09 8.51 4.55
N GLU A 53 -27.24 8.09 5.80
CA GLU A 53 -26.11 7.69 6.66
C GLU A 53 -25.29 6.54 6.06
N HIS A 54 -25.95 5.51 5.54
CA HIS A 54 -25.26 4.40 4.89
C HIS A 54 -24.59 4.81 3.58
N ARG A 55 -25.23 5.70 2.80
CA ARG A 55 -24.64 6.22 1.55
C ARG A 55 -23.41 7.06 1.83
N GLU A 56 -23.46 7.96 2.81
CA GLU A 56 -22.31 8.76 3.22
C GLU A 56 -21.14 7.88 3.68
N ARG A 57 -21.42 6.87 4.51
CA ARG A 57 -20.43 5.90 4.97
C ARG A 57 -19.78 5.14 3.81
N LEU A 58 -20.57 4.65 2.87
CA LEU A 58 -20.04 3.93 1.69
C LEU A 58 -19.27 4.85 0.74
N ILE A 59 -19.67 6.12 0.59
CA ILE A 59 -18.88 7.10 -0.17
C ILE A 59 -17.52 7.31 0.50
N GLY A 60 -17.48 7.46 1.82
CA GLY A 60 -16.24 7.54 2.60
C GLY A 60 -15.35 6.31 2.38
N ALA A 61 -15.91 5.11 2.51
CA ALA A 61 -15.20 3.85 2.30
C ALA A 61 -14.68 3.71 0.86
N ARG A 62 -15.48 4.11 -0.14
CA ARG A 62 -15.07 4.10 -1.56
C ARG A 62 -13.89 5.04 -1.78
N ASN A 63 -13.94 6.25 -1.22
CA ASN A 63 -12.86 7.23 -1.36
C ASN A 63 -11.59 6.71 -0.66
N ALA A 64 -11.70 6.11 0.52
CA ALA A 64 -10.58 5.48 1.21
C ALA A 64 -9.96 4.35 0.36
N ALA A 65 -10.78 3.48 -0.25
CA ALA A 65 -10.28 2.43 -1.14
C ALA A 65 -9.54 3.00 -2.37
N LEU A 66 -10.02 4.10 -2.95
CA LEU A 66 -9.33 4.79 -4.06
C LEU A 66 -7.97 5.35 -3.63
N VAL A 67 -7.92 6.01 -2.47
CA VAL A 67 -6.67 6.58 -1.94
C VAL A 67 -5.69 5.47 -1.57
N SER A 68 -6.16 4.35 -1.01
CA SER A 68 -5.33 3.17 -0.78
C SER A 68 -4.70 2.67 -2.09
N ILE A 69 -5.49 2.58 -3.16
CA ILE A 69 -5.02 2.17 -4.49
C ILE A 69 -3.97 3.13 -5.03
N GLU A 70 -4.23 4.42 -4.94
CA GLU A 70 -3.31 5.44 -5.41
C GLU A 70 -1.95 5.36 -4.68
N ASN A 71 -1.96 5.20 -3.35
CA ASN A 71 -0.73 5.17 -2.56
C ASN A 71 0.14 3.95 -2.87
N TYR A 72 -0.41 2.72 -2.92
CA TYR A 72 0.43 1.57 -3.26
C TYR A 72 0.93 1.64 -4.71
N GLN A 73 0.13 2.20 -5.65
CA GLN A 73 0.57 2.40 -7.02
C GLN A 73 1.72 3.40 -7.13
N GLN A 74 1.70 4.46 -6.29
CA GLN A 74 2.80 5.42 -6.20
C GLN A 74 4.06 4.80 -5.59
N ALA A 75 3.95 3.77 -4.76
CA ALA A 75 5.10 3.03 -4.20
C ALA A 75 5.81 2.14 -5.24
N ILE A 76 5.08 1.64 -6.27
CA ILE A 76 5.61 0.66 -7.25
C ILE A 76 6.93 1.12 -7.91
N PRO A 77 7.08 2.36 -8.42
CA PRO A 77 8.33 2.80 -9.05
C PRO A 77 9.53 2.76 -8.11
N PHE A 78 9.33 3.03 -6.82
CA PHE A 78 10.39 2.95 -5.81
C PHE A 78 10.79 1.49 -5.57
N LEU A 79 9.81 0.59 -5.43
CA LEU A 79 10.04 -0.85 -5.29
C LEU A 79 10.74 -1.46 -6.51
N GLN A 80 10.39 -1.02 -7.73
CA GLN A 80 11.05 -1.46 -8.96
C GLN A 80 12.49 -0.96 -9.05
N THR A 81 12.75 0.27 -8.61
CA THR A 81 14.10 0.82 -8.56
C THR A 81 14.94 0.10 -7.50
N ALA A 82 14.38 -0.21 -6.33
CA ALA A 82 15.01 -1.00 -5.28
C ALA A 82 15.37 -2.41 -5.77
N ASP A 83 14.45 -3.11 -6.46
CA ASP A 83 14.70 -4.42 -7.08
C ASP A 83 15.90 -4.35 -8.05
N SER A 84 15.94 -3.30 -8.88
CA SER A 84 17.03 -3.10 -9.84
C SER A 84 18.39 -2.89 -9.17
N ILE A 85 18.42 -2.20 -8.02
CA ILE A 85 19.65 -2.01 -7.22
C ILE A 85 20.09 -3.35 -6.61
N ILE A 86 19.16 -4.10 -6.02
CA ILE A 86 19.43 -5.44 -5.46
C ILE A 86 20.00 -6.35 -6.55
N GLU A 87 19.37 -6.40 -7.72
CA GLU A 87 19.87 -7.16 -8.86
C GLU A 87 21.27 -6.71 -9.32
N GLN A 88 21.54 -5.41 -9.29
CA GLN A 88 22.84 -4.86 -9.67
C GLN A 88 23.92 -5.28 -8.67
N MET A 89 23.62 -5.27 -7.38
CA MET A 89 24.52 -5.76 -6.33
C MET A 89 24.77 -7.26 -6.47
N ASP A 90 23.73 -8.06 -6.80
CA ASP A 90 23.86 -9.51 -6.98
C ASP A 90 24.72 -9.91 -8.19
N LYS A 91 24.73 -9.09 -9.24
CA LYS A 91 25.48 -9.35 -10.48
C LYS A 91 26.93 -8.90 -10.42
N THR A 92 27.29 -8.04 -9.46
CA THR A 92 28.66 -7.50 -9.32
C THR A 92 29.43 -8.25 -8.23
N PRO A 93 30.53 -8.95 -8.57
CA PRO A 93 31.38 -9.59 -7.56
C PRO A 93 31.95 -8.59 -6.57
N GLU A 94 31.99 -8.94 -5.29
CA GLU A 94 32.59 -8.09 -4.26
C GLU A 94 34.11 -7.96 -4.47
N ARG A 95 34.58 -6.74 -4.70
CA ARG A 95 36.00 -6.38 -4.84
C ARG A 95 36.27 -5.18 -3.94
N ASP A 96 37.45 -5.13 -3.34
CA ASP A 96 37.82 -4.03 -2.42
C ASP A 96 37.76 -2.64 -3.08
N GLU A 97 37.93 -2.56 -4.40
CA GLU A 97 37.83 -1.32 -5.18
C GLU A 97 36.39 -0.84 -5.41
N ASP A 98 35.39 -1.70 -5.18
CA ASP A 98 33.97 -1.42 -5.41
C ASP A 98 33.22 -1.12 -4.10
N ILE A 99 33.92 -1.01 -2.96
CA ILE A 99 33.31 -0.77 -1.63
C ILE A 99 32.50 0.53 -1.62
N GLU A 100 33.07 1.66 -2.07
CA GLU A 100 32.38 2.95 -2.08
C GLU A 100 31.13 2.94 -2.99
N TRP A 101 31.21 2.21 -4.11
CA TRP A 101 30.08 2.02 -5.02
C TRP A 101 28.97 1.21 -4.36
N ARG A 102 29.33 0.13 -3.64
CA ARG A 102 28.38 -0.72 -2.93
C ARG A 102 27.71 0.02 -1.77
N GLU A 103 28.47 0.80 -1.00
CA GLU A 103 27.92 1.65 0.07
C GLU A 103 26.94 2.69 -0.49
N SER A 104 27.26 3.29 -1.64
CA SER A 104 26.37 4.25 -2.32
C SER A 104 25.05 3.59 -2.77
N LEU A 105 25.11 2.34 -3.27
CA LEU A 105 23.92 1.58 -3.64
C LEU A 105 23.07 1.19 -2.44
N LEU A 106 23.69 0.76 -1.34
CA LEU A 106 22.99 0.45 -0.10
C LEU A 106 22.30 1.68 0.49
N GLN A 107 22.97 2.83 0.51
CA GLN A 107 22.35 4.09 0.92
C GLN A 107 21.16 4.45 0.01
N ARG A 108 21.30 4.26 -1.30
CA ARG A 108 20.21 4.53 -2.23
C ARG A 108 19.03 3.57 -2.05
N LEU A 109 19.30 2.30 -1.73
CA LEU A 109 18.29 1.30 -1.44
C LEU A 109 17.50 1.67 -0.17
N ASP A 110 18.20 2.05 0.90
CA ASP A 110 17.63 2.56 2.16
C ASP A 110 16.65 3.73 1.91
N GLU A 111 17.08 4.76 1.17
CA GLU A 111 16.22 5.89 0.81
C GLU A 111 14.95 5.49 0.02
N LEU A 112 15.07 4.49 -0.86
CA LEU A 112 13.93 4.01 -1.66
C LEU A 112 12.95 3.24 -0.79
N ILE A 113 13.45 2.43 0.14
CA ILE A 113 12.64 1.68 1.10
C ILE A 113 11.90 2.67 2.01
N ASP A 114 12.58 3.65 2.60
CA ASP A 114 11.97 4.68 3.45
C ASP A 114 10.79 5.39 2.77
N VAL A 115 10.97 5.82 1.51
CA VAL A 115 9.90 6.48 0.76
C VAL A 115 8.74 5.53 0.48
N ALA A 116 9.04 4.30 0.09
CA ALA A 116 8.01 3.31 -0.20
C ALA A 116 7.25 2.86 1.06
N VAL A 117 7.91 2.81 2.23
CA VAL A 117 7.27 2.49 3.53
C VAL A 117 6.16 3.49 3.82
N VAL A 118 6.42 4.79 3.71
CA VAL A 118 5.40 5.82 3.98
C VAL A 118 4.16 5.62 3.10
N MET A 119 4.38 5.33 1.80
CA MET A 119 3.28 5.13 0.86
C MET A 119 2.49 3.86 1.15
N ILE A 120 3.15 2.75 1.50
CA ILE A 120 2.48 1.49 1.81
C ILE A 120 1.76 1.56 3.16
N ASP A 121 2.35 2.20 4.18
CA ASP A 121 1.72 2.44 5.48
C ASP A 121 0.43 3.27 5.30
N ASP A 122 0.48 4.36 4.52
CA ASP A 122 -0.70 5.16 4.20
C ASP A 122 -1.74 4.32 3.43
N ALA A 123 -1.30 3.53 2.44
CA ALA A 123 -2.18 2.67 1.66
C ALA A 123 -2.93 1.65 2.53
N GLU A 124 -2.23 1.01 3.48
CA GLU A 124 -2.83 0.09 4.46
C GLU A 124 -3.81 0.81 5.38
N GLY A 125 -3.45 1.98 5.91
CA GLY A 125 -4.34 2.76 6.75
C GLY A 125 -5.66 3.13 6.06
N TYR A 126 -5.61 3.49 4.77
CA TYR A 126 -6.81 3.75 3.99
C TYR A 126 -7.57 2.46 3.60
N PHE A 127 -6.86 1.36 3.37
CA PHE A 127 -7.50 0.06 3.12
C PHE A 127 -8.29 -0.41 4.34
N GLU A 128 -7.73 -0.29 5.54
CA GLU A 128 -8.41 -0.62 6.80
C GLU A 128 -9.66 0.23 7.00
N GLN A 129 -9.58 1.54 6.73
CA GLN A 129 -10.75 2.43 6.79
C GLN A 129 -11.85 2.02 5.81
N ALA A 130 -11.47 1.65 4.58
CA ALA A 130 -12.43 1.15 3.60
C ALA A 130 -13.05 -0.19 4.03
N GLN A 131 -12.25 -1.09 4.60
CA GLN A 131 -12.68 -2.42 5.03
C GLN A 131 -13.56 -2.38 6.28
N ALA A 132 -13.36 -1.41 7.17
CA ALA A 132 -14.19 -1.21 8.35
C ALA A 132 -15.66 -0.93 8.01
N CYS A 133 -15.95 -0.55 6.76
CA CYS A 133 -17.31 -0.44 6.26
C CYS A 133 -17.90 -1.83 5.96
N ASP A 134 -18.58 -2.42 6.94
CA ASP A 134 -19.27 -3.69 6.79
C ASP A 134 -20.42 -3.58 5.78
N LEU A 135 -20.20 -4.05 4.55
CA LEU A 135 -21.21 -4.08 3.48
C LEU A 135 -22.40 -4.98 3.84
N SER A 136 -22.23 -5.97 4.72
CA SER A 136 -23.32 -6.84 5.15
C SER A 136 -24.24 -6.18 6.19
N SER A 137 -23.80 -5.06 6.78
CA SER A 137 -24.60 -4.27 7.71
C SER A 137 -25.65 -3.39 7.02
N VAL A 138 -25.61 -3.26 5.69
CA VAL A 138 -26.59 -2.46 4.93
C VAL A 138 -27.97 -3.14 4.99
N PRO A 139 -29.00 -2.52 5.60
CA PRO A 139 -30.30 -3.14 5.74
C PRO A 139 -30.98 -3.39 4.38
N LYS A 140 -31.57 -4.58 4.20
CA LYS A 140 -32.33 -4.91 2.98
C LYS A 140 -33.50 -3.96 2.72
N SER A 141 -34.02 -3.30 3.75
CA SER A 141 -35.13 -2.35 3.64
C SER A 141 -34.78 -1.07 2.88
N ILE A 142 -33.49 -0.76 2.71
CA ILE A 142 -32.99 0.41 1.97
C ILE A 142 -32.29 0.01 0.67
N LEU A 143 -32.30 -1.27 0.31
CA LEU A 143 -31.73 -1.76 -0.94
C LEU A 143 -32.83 -1.86 -2.01
N GLU A 144 -32.53 -1.47 -3.25
CA GLU A 144 -33.35 -1.84 -4.40
C GLU A 144 -33.34 -3.36 -4.61
N ASP A 145 -34.53 -3.92 -4.88
CA ASP A 145 -34.75 -5.35 -5.16
C ASP A 145 -33.89 -5.86 -6.32
#